data_AF-A0A961FVI2-F1
#
_entry.id   AF-A0A961FVI2-F1
#
_cell.length_a   1.000
_cell.length_b   1.000
_cell.length_c   1.000
_cell.angle_alpha   90.00
_cell.angle_beta   90.00
_cell.angle_gamma   90.00
#
_symmetry.space_group_name_H-M   'P 1'
#
loop_
_entity.id
_entity.type
_entity.pdbx_description
1 polymer ?
#
loop_
_entity_poly.entity_id
_entity_poly.type
_entity_poly.pdbx_seq_one_letter_code
_entity_poly.pdbx_strand_id
1 'polypeptide(L)'
;MHTKLKKAYSLIEVLVVVSVIGVLASVAYLFLGNVQQSARDQKLASDIKTLNRAVAAYVSSGGSLDDAEDTADVIGKLRNFAASGEADRMPGLSSSLIDPRLNFRAQSSGGTTGAKWNPGSQRFEVSTDPEGEFLEFFIDDNLAEVTGQEEDRESAMKYSSDSTWIWDYEDKVAAAPAGPTTVATVADPFTTTPAGGPAASAGPSTPSTPMTTNVLSPPSFSVSGGTHPIDDFPMSV
;
A
#
# COMPACT_ATOMS: atom_id res chain seq x y z
N MET A 1 76.12 34.70 6.13
CA MET A 1 75.23 33.54 6.33
C MET A 1 74.11 33.98 7.28
N HIS A 2 72.96 34.40 6.75
CA HIS A 2 71.85 34.89 7.59
C HIS A 2 71.05 33.70 8.13
N THR A 3 71.24 33.39 9.42
CA THR A 3 70.42 32.43 10.14
C THR A 3 69.08 33.08 10.45
N LYS A 4 68.01 32.62 9.79
CA LYS A 4 66.64 33.05 10.12
C LYS A 4 66.29 32.54 11.51
N LEU A 5 66.04 33.46 12.44
CA LEU A 5 65.48 33.16 13.76
C LEU A 5 64.09 32.50 13.56
N LYS A 6 63.90 31.28 14.07
CA LYS A 6 62.58 30.63 14.10
C LYS A 6 61.71 31.40 15.10
N LYS A 7 60.63 32.02 14.63
CA LYS A 7 59.59 32.60 15.49
C LYS A 7 58.94 31.46 16.29
N ALA A 8 59.11 31.48 17.60
CA ALA A 8 58.35 30.65 18.52
C ALA A 8 57.02 31.35 18.85
N TYR A 9 55.92 30.60 18.87
CA TYR A 9 54.61 31.12 19.26
C TYR A 9 54.59 31.48 20.75
N SER A 10 53.89 32.55 21.10
CA SER A 10 53.70 32.94 22.49
C SER A 10 52.72 32.00 23.20
N LEU A 11 52.93 31.75 24.49
CA LEU A 11 52.03 30.94 25.30
C LEU A 11 50.61 31.53 25.33
N ILE A 12 50.48 32.86 25.31
CA ILE A 12 49.16 33.51 25.28
C ILE A 12 48.46 33.37 23.92
N GLU A 13 49.20 33.30 22.81
CA GLU A 13 48.60 33.05 21.49
C GLU A 13 47.98 31.66 21.46
N VAL A 14 48.70 30.64 21.95
CA VAL A 14 48.17 29.28 22.03
C VAL A 14 46.97 29.23 22.97
N LEU A 15 47.02 29.92 24.11
CA LEU A 15 45.94 29.97 25.09
C LEU A 15 44.65 30.60 24.55
N VAL A 16 44.75 31.71 23.82
CA VAL A 16 43.59 32.36 23.19
C VAL A 16 43.02 31.50 22.05
N VAL A 17 43.86 30.82 21.28
CA VAL A 17 43.40 29.97 20.18
C VAL A 17 42.59 28.78 20.71
N VAL A 18 43.08 28.07 21.73
CA VAL A 18 42.36 26.93 22.30
C VAL A 18 41.08 27.36 23.01
N SER A 19 41.06 28.56 23.63
CA SER A 19 39.83 29.07 24.26
C SER A 19 38.76 29.42 23.24
N VAL A 20 39.13 30.06 22.12
CA VAL A 20 38.18 30.37 21.04
C VAL A 20 37.67 29.08 20.37
N ILE A 21 38.55 28.11 20.08
CA ILE A 21 38.14 26.82 19.51
C ILE A 21 37.21 26.07 20.48
N GLY A 22 37.48 26.11 21.79
CA GLY A 22 36.64 25.47 22.79
C GLY A 22 35.21 26.05 22.83
N VAL A 23 35.08 27.38 22.74
CA VAL A 23 33.77 28.04 22.68
C VAL A 23 33.02 27.66 21.40
N LEU A 24 33.70 27.71 20.24
CA LEU A 24 33.10 27.33 18.95
C LEU A 24 32.68 25.86 18.91
N ALA A 25 33.51 24.96 19.44
CA ALA A 25 33.22 23.53 19.50
C ALA A 25 32.00 23.22 20.37
N SER A 26 31.85 23.94 21.50
CA SER A 26 30.72 23.76 22.41
C SER A 26 29.39 24.11 21.76
N VAL A 27 29.35 25.22 21.00
CA VAL A 27 28.15 25.64 20.26
C VAL A 27 27.87 24.70 19.09
N ALA A 28 28.89 24.30 18.33
CA ALA A 28 28.75 23.39 17.20
C ALA A 28 28.17 22.03 17.60
N TYR A 29 28.54 21.52 18.79
CA TYR A 29 28.06 20.22 19.28
C TYR A 29 26.55 20.17 19.46
N LEU A 30 25.93 21.24 19.95
CA LEU A 30 24.47 21.32 20.13
C LEU A 30 23.70 21.23 18.80
N PHE A 31 24.24 21.85 17.75
CA PHE A 31 23.62 21.80 16.42
C PHE A 31 23.78 20.42 15.76
N LEU A 32 24.91 19.75 15.97
CA LEU A 32 25.21 18.48 15.32
C LEU A 32 24.22 17.37 15.74
N GLY A 33 23.81 17.34 17.00
CA GLY A 33 22.82 16.37 17.49
C GLY A 33 21.47 16.46 16.74
N ASN A 34 20.95 17.69 16.59
CA ASN A 34 19.67 17.94 15.91
C ASN A 34 19.74 17.62 14.41
N VAL A 35 20.86 17.95 13.75
CA VAL A 35 21.06 17.64 12.32
C VAL A 35 21.11 16.14 12.10
N GLN A 36 21.79 15.38 12.96
CA GLN A 36 21.86 13.93 12.85
C GLN A 36 20.49 13.27 13.07
N GLN A 37 19.69 13.75 14.02
CA GLN A 37 18.34 13.24 14.23
C GLN A 37 17.45 13.52 13.02
N SER A 38 17.43 14.76 12.51
CA SER A 38 16.64 15.12 11.34
C SER A 38 17.05 14.32 10.09
N ALA A 39 18.36 14.08 9.89
CA ALA A 39 18.84 13.26 8.78
C ALA A 39 18.36 11.79 8.88
N ARG A 40 18.31 11.22 10.09
CA ARG A 40 17.76 9.87 10.32
C ARG A 40 16.27 9.82 10.02
N ASP A 41 15.50 10.81 10.47
CA ASP A 41 14.06 10.88 10.24
C ASP A 41 13.73 11.01 8.73
N GLN A 42 14.51 11.82 8.00
CA GLN A 42 14.39 11.96 6.55
C GLN A 42 14.76 10.67 5.81
N LYS A 43 15.82 9.98 6.25
CA LYS A 43 16.21 8.68 5.71
C LYS A 43 15.08 7.67 5.91
N LEU A 44 14.56 7.56 7.14
CA LEU A 44 13.46 6.65 7.47
C LEU A 44 12.21 6.91 6.60
N ALA A 45 11.83 8.17 6.43
CA ALA A 45 10.69 8.54 5.58
C ALA A 45 10.90 8.13 4.11
N SER A 46 12.13 8.27 3.59
CA SER A 46 12.51 7.84 2.24
C SER A 46 12.49 6.32 2.10
N ASP A 47 13.01 5.60 3.08
CA ASP A 47 13.06 4.14 3.10
C ASP A 47 11.64 3.55 3.12
N ILE A 48 10.76 4.06 3.99
CA ILE A 48 9.33 3.67 4.06
C ILE A 48 8.63 3.90 2.72
N LYS A 49 8.86 5.04 2.06
CA LYS A 49 8.26 5.32 0.76
C LYS A 49 8.74 4.34 -0.31
N THR A 50 10.00 3.95 -0.25
CA THR A 50 10.58 2.98 -1.19
C THR A 50 10.02 1.59 -0.95
N LEU A 51 9.93 1.15 0.31
CA LEU A 51 9.29 -0.11 0.69
C LEU A 51 7.82 -0.16 0.29
N ASN A 52 7.06 0.91 0.52
CA ASN A 52 5.65 0.96 0.12
C ASN A 52 5.46 0.86 -1.40
N ARG A 53 6.42 1.35 -2.20
CA ARG A 53 6.41 1.14 -3.66
C ARG A 53 6.72 -0.30 -4.03
N ALA A 54 7.67 -0.94 -3.34
CA ALA A 54 7.98 -2.35 -3.51
C ALA A 54 6.77 -3.22 -3.15
N VAL A 55 6.07 -2.93 -2.05
CA VAL A 55 4.81 -3.58 -1.66
C VAL A 55 3.74 -3.43 -2.75
N ALA A 56 3.53 -2.21 -3.25
CA ALA A 56 2.57 -1.99 -4.33
C ALA A 56 2.94 -2.77 -5.60
N ALA A 57 4.22 -2.82 -5.96
CA ALA A 57 4.72 -3.60 -7.09
C ALA A 57 4.51 -5.12 -6.88
N TYR A 58 4.77 -5.63 -5.67
CA TYR A 58 4.57 -7.02 -5.29
C TYR A 58 3.13 -7.46 -5.48
N VAL A 59 2.19 -6.72 -4.89
CA VAL A 59 0.76 -7.01 -4.99
C VAL A 59 0.28 -6.90 -6.43
N SER A 60 0.75 -5.89 -7.19
CA SER A 60 0.42 -5.76 -8.61
C SER A 60 0.95 -6.90 -9.49
N SER A 61 2.03 -7.56 -9.07
CA SER A 61 2.60 -8.71 -9.78
C SER A 61 1.92 -10.04 -9.44
N GLY A 62 0.94 -10.05 -8.52
CA GLY A 62 0.23 -11.26 -8.10
C GLY A 62 0.74 -11.88 -6.80
N GLY A 63 1.64 -11.21 -6.06
CA GLY A 63 2.00 -11.61 -4.71
C GLY A 63 0.90 -11.26 -3.69
N SER A 64 0.73 -12.09 -2.65
CA SER A 64 -0.20 -11.79 -1.55
C SER A 64 0.54 -11.57 -0.23
N LEU A 65 0.07 -10.57 0.52
CA LEU A 65 0.53 -10.19 1.86
C LEU A 65 -0.51 -10.53 2.95
N ASP A 66 -1.51 -11.35 2.63
CA ASP A 66 -2.60 -11.65 3.57
C ASP A 66 -2.10 -12.42 4.81
N ASP A 67 -1.04 -13.21 4.66
CA ASP A 67 -0.39 -13.95 5.75
C ASP A 67 0.74 -13.14 6.44
N ALA A 68 0.99 -11.90 6.02
CA ALA A 68 2.10 -11.09 6.54
C ALA A 68 1.64 -10.21 7.71
N GLU A 69 1.81 -10.71 8.92
CA GLU A 69 1.45 -9.99 10.16
C GLU A 69 2.56 -9.05 10.63
N ASP A 70 3.84 -9.45 10.44
CA ASP A 70 4.99 -8.71 10.91
C ASP A 70 5.84 -8.10 9.78
N THR A 71 6.68 -7.12 10.15
CA THR A 71 7.63 -6.52 9.20
C THR A 71 8.60 -7.55 8.63
N ALA A 72 8.98 -8.57 9.43
CA ALA A 72 9.86 -9.64 8.99
C ALA A 72 9.26 -10.42 7.81
N ASP A 73 7.97 -10.75 7.89
CA ASP A 73 7.27 -11.55 6.88
C ASP A 73 7.14 -10.78 5.57
N VAL A 74 6.78 -9.49 5.65
CA VAL A 74 6.67 -8.61 4.48
C VAL A 74 8.02 -8.48 3.79
N ILE A 75 9.09 -8.19 4.54
CA ILE A 75 10.43 -8.07 3.97
C ILE A 75 10.91 -9.42 3.39
N GLY A 76 10.54 -10.54 4.01
CA GLY A 76 10.77 -11.88 3.47
C GLY A 76 10.10 -12.08 2.10
N LYS A 77 8.80 -11.80 2.01
CA LYS A 77 8.02 -11.89 0.77
C LYS A 77 8.54 -10.98 -0.34
N LEU A 78 8.94 -9.74 -0.01
CA LEU A 78 9.52 -8.81 -0.98
C LEU A 78 10.89 -9.27 -1.51
N ARG A 79 11.61 -10.08 -0.73
CA ARG A 79 12.92 -10.65 -1.11
C ARG A 79 12.76 -11.83 -2.06
N ASN A 80 11.67 -12.59 -1.92
CA ASN A 80 11.36 -13.73 -2.78
C ASN A 80 11.12 -13.28 -4.23
N PHE A 81 11.31 -14.22 -5.16
CA PHE A 81 11.06 -14.02 -6.59
C PHE A 81 10.04 -15.04 -7.08
N ALA A 82 9.36 -14.73 -8.17
CA ALA A 82 8.41 -15.64 -8.78
C ALA A 82 9.11 -16.92 -9.24
N ALA A 83 8.47 -18.06 -9.04
CA ALA A 83 8.96 -19.34 -9.52
C ALA A 83 9.30 -19.28 -11.02
N SER A 84 10.42 -19.87 -11.44
CA SER A 84 10.96 -19.76 -12.80
C SER A 84 9.96 -20.11 -13.92
N GLY A 85 9.06 -21.07 -13.71
CA GLY A 85 8.02 -21.42 -14.68
C GLY A 85 6.92 -20.35 -14.83
N GLU A 86 6.66 -19.59 -13.78
CA GLU A 86 5.72 -18.47 -13.74
C GLU A 86 6.39 -17.17 -14.24
N ALA A 87 7.64 -16.94 -13.84
CA ALA A 87 8.38 -15.70 -14.07
C ALA A 87 8.44 -15.30 -15.56
N ASP A 88 8.59 -16.28 -16.46
CA ASP A 88 8.62 -16.05 -17.91
C ASP A 88 7.24 -15.72 -18.50
N ARG A 89 6.18 -16.06 -17.76
CA ARG A 89 4.78 -15.92 -18.20
C ARG A 89 4.06 -14.77 -17.52
N MET A 90 4.64 -14.09 -16.54
CA MET A 90 3.94 -13.04 -15.81
C MET A 90 4.14 -11.66 -16.46
N PRO A 91 3.06 -10.90 -16.75
CA PRO A 91 3.17 -9.48 -17.05
C PRO A 91 3.50 -8.72 -15.76
N GLY A 92 4.78 -8.47 -15.49
CA GLY A 92 5.19 -7.71 -14.30
C GLY A 92 6.63 -7.90 -13.86
N LEU A 93 6.92 -7.55 -12.61
CA LEU A 93 8.21 -7.83 -11.96
C LEU A 93 8.16 -9.21 -11.31
N SER A 94 8.91 -10.15 -11.88
CA SER A 94 9.10 -11.50 -11.34
C SER A 94 10.28 -11.60 -10.37
N SER A 95 11.20 -10.64 -10.36
CA SER A 95 12.40 -10.67 -9.53
C SER A 95 12.14 -10.19 -8.09
N SER A 96 13.21 -10.22 -7.27
CA SER A 96 13.24 -9.62 -5.94
C SER A 96 13.00 -8.12 -6.03
N LEU A 97 12.13 -7.58 -5.18
CA LEU A 97 11.69 -6.18 -5.24
C LEU A 97 12.52 -5.26 -4.33
N ILE A 98 13.35 -5.85 -3.48
CA ILE A 98 14.23 -5.17 -2.54
C ILE A 98 15.63 -5.78 -2.62
N ASP A 99 16.62 -5.03 -2.15
CA ASP A 99 17.99 -5.54 -2.03
C ASP A 99 18.01 -6.71 -1.02
N PRO A 100 18.55 -7.89 -1.37
CA PRO A 100 18.70 -9.03 -0.45
C PRO A 100 19.56 -8.73 0.79
N ARG A 101 20.30 -7.64 0.82
CA ARG A 101 21.08 -7.19 1.98
C ARG A 101 20.29 -6.26 2.91
N LEU A 102 19.07 -5.89 2.53
CA LEU A 102 18.22 -5.06 3.37
C LEU A 102 17.84 -5.83 4.64
N ASN A 103 18.23 -5.29 5.79
CA ASN A 103 17.88 -5.79 7.10
C ASN A 103 17.24 -4.68 7.94
N PHE A 104 16.57 -5.09 9.00
CA PHE A 104 16.00 -4.18 9.99
C PHE A 104 16.49 -4.55 11.38
N ARG A 105 16.57 -3.56 12.26
CA ARG A 105 16.86 -3.76 13.69
C ARG A 105 15.88 -2.97 14.54
N ALA A 106 15.57 -3.54 15.70
CA ALA A 106 14.89 -2.85 16.77
C ALA A 106 15.81 -1.75 17.33
N GLN A 107 15.32 -0.51 17.34
CA GLN A 107 15.98 0.65 17.93
C GLN A 107 15.40 0.87 19.33
N SER A 108 16.09 0.35 20.35
CA SER A 108 15.65 0.38 21.75
C SER A 108 16.08 1.62 22.53
N SER A 109 16.91 2.50 21.95
CA SER A 109 17.37 3.70 22.65
C SER A 109 17.70 4.85 21.71
N GLY A 110 16.90 5.92 21.76
CA GLY A 110 17.24 7.23 21.21
C GLY A 110 16.49 7.69 19.96
N GLY A 111 15.53 6.92 19.44
CA GLY A 111 14.65 7.35 18.35
C GLY A 111 13.28 7.77 18.89
N THR A 112 12.78 8.94 18.52
CA THR A 112 11.37 9.32 18.75
C THR A 112 10.46 8.80 17.65
N THR A 113 11.02 8.22 16.59
CA THR A 113 10.34 7.97 15.32
C THR A 113 10.88 6.69 14.69
N GLY A 114 10.00 5.81 14.21
CA GLY A 114 10.36 4.53 13.60
C GLY A 114 9.32 4.03 12.59
N ALA A 115 9.70 3.03 11.80
CA ALA A 115 8.77 2.36 10.89
C ALA A 115 7.98 1.28 11.63
N LYS A 116 6.71 1.10 11.25
CA LYS A 116 5.87 -0.04 11.66
C LYS A 116 5.04 -0.53 10.48
N TRP A 117 4.90 -1.85 10.35
CA TRP A 117 3.95 -2.44 9.40
C TRP A 117 2.52 -2.36 9.95
N ASN A 118 1.58 -1.94 9.12
CA ASN A 118 0.16 -1.97 9.41
C ASN A 118 -0.54 -2.99 8.48
N PRO A 119 -0.95 -4.16 9.00
CA PRO A 119 -1.55 -5.21 8.17
C PRO A 119 -2.91 -4.81 7.60
N GLY A 120 -3.68 -3.96 8.30
CA GLY A 120 -5.00 -3.51 7.85
C GLY A 120 -4.94 -2.57 6.64
N SER A 121 -3.88 -1.76 6.54
CA SER A 121 -3.64 -0.88 5.39
C SER A 121 -2.65 -1.47 4.37
N GLN A 122 -2.03 -2.62 4.68
CA GLN A 122 -0.92 -3.23 3.95
C GLN A 122 0.19 -2.23 3.59
N ARG A 123 0.55 -1.35 4.53
CA ARG A 123 1.61 -0.35 4.34
C ARG A 123 2.47 -0.13 5.57
N PHE A 124 3.69 0.30 5.31
CA PHE A 124 4.59 0.84 6.32
C PHE A 124 4.20 2.28 6.68
N GLU A 125 4.06 2.52 7.98
CA GLU A 125 3.69 3.80 8.56
C GLU A 125 4.80 4.27 9.51
N VAL A 126 4.95 5.60 9.61
CA VAL A 126 5.87 6.21 10.58
C VAL A 126 5.12 6.28 11.91
N SER A 127 5.61 5.58 12.93
CA SER A 127 5.13 5.71 14.31
C SER A 127 6.06 6.60 15.14
N THR A 128 5.48 7.35 16.07
CA THR A 128 6.18 8.21 17.05
C THR A 128 5.96 7.70 18.48
N ASP A 129 5.61 6.42 18.65
CA ASP A 129 5.21 5.87 19.96
C ASP A 129 6.40 5.71 20.92
N PRO A 130 6.46 6.44 22.05
CA PRO A 130 7.63 6.48 22.94
C PRO A 130 7.97 5.14 23.64
N GLU A 131 7.08 4.14 23.58
CA GLU A 131 7.26 2.80 24.15
C GLU A 131 7.34 1.71 23.08
N GLY A 132 7.32 2.08 21.79
CA GLY A 132 7.36 1.14 20.67
C GLY A 132 8.75 0.62 20.37
N GLU A 133 8.83 -0.66 19.97
CA GLU A 133 10.01 -1.21 19.33
C GLU A 133 10.09 -0.64 17.90
N PHE A 134 10.95 0.35 17.70
CA PHE A 134 11.09 1.02 16.41
C PHE A 134 11.98 0.24 15.46
N LEU A 135 11.63 0.18 14.18
CA LEU A 135 12.43 -0.50 13.17
C LEU A 135 13.27 0.50 12.38
N GLU A 136 14.60 0.32 12.37
CA GLU A 136 15.52 1.01 11.48
C GLU A 136 15.98 0.06 10.36
N PHE A 137 15.88 0.51 9.11
CA PHE A 137 16.36 -0.23 7.95
C PHE A 137 17.82 0.13 7.62
N PHE A 138 18.64 -0.88 7.36
CA PHE A 138 20.03 -0.71 6.96
C PHE A 138 20.44 -1.80 5.96
N ILE A 139 21.49 -1.52 5.21
CA ILE A 139 22.13 -2.50 4.33
C ILE A 139 23.20 -3.22 5.14
N ASP A 140 23.12 -4.54 5.23
CA ASP A 140 24.15 -5.37 5.83
C ASP A 140 25.09 -5.91 4.77
N ASP A 141 26.29 -5.34 4.68
CA ASP A 141 27.31 -5.76 3.71
C ASP A 141 27.84 -7.18 3.96
N ASN A 142 27.53 -7.79 5.11
CA ASN A 142 27.97 -9.15 5.45
C ASN A 142 26.97 -10.23 5.01
N LEU A 143 25.75 -9.86 4.61
CA LEU A 143 24.79 -10.82 4.07
C LEU A 143 25.17 -11.17 2.62
N ALA A 144 25.21 -12.47 2.32
CA ALA A 144 25.42 -12.93 0.95
C ALA A 144 24.28 -12.40 0.04
N GLU A 145 24.63 -11.99 -1.18
CA GLU A 145 23.73 -11.35 -2.17
C GLU A 145 22.64 -12.31 -2.72
N VAL A 146 22.56 -13.54 -2.22
CA VAL A 146 21.82 -14.70 -2.77
C VAL A 146 21.20 -15.45 -1.57
N THR A 147 19.89 -15.74 -1.47
CA THR A 147 18.78 -15.76 -2.45
C THR A 147 17.47 -15.55 -1.68
N GLY A 148 16.55 -14.73 -2.19
CA GLY A 148 15.14 -14.97 -1.92
C GLY A 148 14.75 -16.40 -2.30
N GLN A 149 13.62 -16.91 -1.84
CA GLN A 149 13.13 -18.20 -2.34
C GLN A 149 12.25 -17.98 -3.57
N GLU A 150 12.11 -19.01 -4.39
CA GLU A 150 11.02 -19.06 -5.36
C GLU A 150 9.69 -19.11 -4.59
N GLU A 151 8.77 -18.24 -4.96
CA GLU A 151 7.41 -18.19 -4.44
C GLU A 151 6.44 -18.27 -5.61
N ASP A 152 5.37 -19.04 -5.44
CA ASP A 152 4.26 -19.06 -6.38
C ASP A 152 3.48 -17.76 -6.25
N ARG A 153 3.36 -17.02 -7.36
CA ARG A 153 2.61 -15.77 -7.42
C ARG A 153 1.44 -15.95 -8.37
N GLU A 154 0.26 -15.61 -7.89
CA GLU A 154 -0.95 -15.74 -8.68
C GLU A 154 -1.28 -14.43 -9.40
N SER A 155 -0.65 -14.22 -10.56
CA SER A 155 -0.99 -13.09 -11.44
C SER A 155 -2.37 -13.22 -12.04
N ALA A 156 -3.01 -12.08 -12.30
CA ALA A 156 -4.34 -12.04 -12.92
C ALA A 156 -4.33 -12.36 -14.42
N MET A 157 -3.16 -12.25 -15.05
CA MET A 157 -2.95 -12.53 -16.47
C MET A 157 -1.62 -13.28 -16.60
N LYS A 158 -1.54 -14.29 -17.45
CA LYS A 158 -0.29 -14.98 -17.79
C LYS A 158 -0.14 -15.05 -19.32
N TYR A 159 1.09 -14.93 -19.79
CA TYR A 159 1.48 -15.15 -21.18
C TYR A 159 1.50 -16.64 -21.51
N SER A 160 1.30 -16.95 -22.79
CA SER A 160 1.32 -18.33 -23.29
C SER A 160 2.65 -19.02 -23.00
N SER A 161 2.57 -20.29 -22.62
CA SER A 161 3.71 -21.18 -22.47
C SER A 161 4.37 -21.53 -23.80
N ASP A 162 3.57 -21.59 -24.86
CA ASP A 162 4.01 -21.98 -26.19
C ASP A 162 4.14 -20.73 -27.06
N SER A 163 5.20 -20.68 -27.87
CA SER A 163 5.56 -19.53 -28.71
C SER A 163 4.59 -19.39 -29.90
N THR A 164 3.37 -19.02 -29.60
CA THR A 164 2.32 -18.71 -30.55
C THR A 164 2.16 -17.19 -30.60
N TRP A 165 2.07 -16.61 -31.79
CA TRP A 165 1.81 -15.17 -32.01
C TRP A 165 0.46 -14.68 -31.43
N ILE A 166 -0.32 -15.59 -30.88
CA ILE A 166 -1.61 -15.36 -30.23
C ILE A 166 -1.32 -15.28 -28.73
N TRP A 167 -1.67 -14.14 -28.14
CA TRP A 167 -1.67 -13.98 -26.69
C TRP A 167 -2.69 -14.96 -26.10
N ASP A 168 -2.20 -16.00 -25.45
CA ASP A 168 -3.02 -16.80 -24.54
C ASP A 168 -3.15 -16.04 -23.22
N TYR A 169 -4.31 -16.12 -22.59
CA TYR A 169 -4.58 -15.47 -21.31
C TYR A 169 -5.26 -16.47 -20.37
N GLU A 170 -4.69 -16.64 -19.19
CA GLU A 170 -5.37 -17.29 -18.07
C GLU A 170 -5.97 -16.16 -17.22
N ASP A 171 -7.30 -16.02 -17.23
CA ASP A 171 -8.01 -14.96 -16.50
C ASP A 171 -8.22 -15.40 -15.04
N LYS A 172 -7.62 -14.68 -14.09
CA LYS A 172 -7.95 -14.87 -12.68
C LYS A 172 -9.17 -14.02 -12.33
N VAL A 173 -10.18 -14.65 -11.75
CA VAL A 173 -11.34 -13.96 -11.17
C VAL A 173 -10.85 -12.94 -10.14
N ALA A 174 -10.85 -11.65 -10.51
CA ALA A 174 -10.50 -10.59 -9.57
C ALA A 174 -11.48 -10.61 -8.39
N ALA A 175 -10.98 -10.42 -7.17
CA ALA A 175 -11.83 -10.32 -5.98
C ALA A 175 -12.87 -9.23 -6.20
N ALA A 176 -14.16 -9.59 -6.11
CA ALA A 176 -15.26 -8.68 -6.41
C ALA A 176 -15.17 -7.45 -5.48
N PRO A 177 -15.22 -6.22 -6.01
CA PRO A 177 -15.32 -5.05 -5.15
C PRO A 177 -16.62 -5.15 -4.35
N ALA A 178 -16.57 -4.82 -3.05
CA ALA A 178 -17.74 -4.75 -2.17
C ALA A 178 -18.64 -3.56 -2.55
N GLY A 179 -19.23 -3.60 -3.74
CA GLY A 179 -20.21 -2.63 -4.20
C GLY A 179 -21.60 -2.91 -3.60
N PRO A 180 -22.51 -1.92 -3.60
CA PRO A 180 -23.87 -2.13 -3.16
C PRO A 180 -24.58 -3.12 -4.10
N THR A 181 -24.79 -4.34 -3.63
CA THR A 181 -25.49 -5.43 -4.34
C THR A 181 -27.00 -5.22 -4.47
N THR A 182 -27.51 -4.08 -3.96
CA THR A 182 -28.91 -3.70 -4.01
C THR A 182 -29.05 -2.24 -4.43
N VAL A 183 -29.74 -2.01 -5.55
CA VAL A 183 -30.10 -0.67 -6.00
C VAL A 183 -31.58 -0.43 -5.66
N ALA A 184 -31.85 0.52 -4.77
CA ALA A 184 -33.22 0.89 -4.43
C ALA A 184 -33.83 1.73 -5.55
N THR A 185 -34.90 1.23 -6.18
CA THR A 185 -35.69 2.00 -7.16
C THR A 185 -36.74 2.84 -6.45
N VAL A 186 -36.90 4.11 -6.85
CA VAL A 186 -37.98 4.99 -6.37
C VAL A 186 -39.28 4.63 -7.09
N ALA A 187 -40.39 4.56 -6.37
CA ALA A 187 -41.71 4.29 -6.94
C ALA A 187 -42.19 5.44 -7.85
N ASP A 188 -42.96 5.10 -8.89
CA ASP A 188 -43.48 6.04 -9.88
C ASP A 188 -44.31 7.18 -9.20
N PRO A 189 -44.01 8.47 -9.49
CA PRO A 189 -44.70 9.61 -8.89
C PRO A 189 -46.18 9.78 -9.30
N PHE A 190 -46.71 9.02 -10.27
CA PHE A 190 -48.10 9.20 -10.75
C PHE A 190 -49.18 8.41 -9.97
N THR A 191 -48.93 8.00 -8.73
CA THR A 191 -49.87 7.18 -7.93
C THR A 191 -50.94 7.95 -7.16
N THR A 192 -51.03 9.28 -7.30
CA THR A 192 -52.14 10.03 -6.69
C THR A 192 -53.32 10.16 -7.64
N THR A 193 -54.37 9.36 -7.41
CA THR A 193 -55.71 9.58 -7.98
C THR A 193 -56.16 11.01 -7.64
N PRO A 194 -56.58 11.86 -8.61
CA PRO A 194 -57.09 13.18 -8.30
C PRO A 194 -58.36 13.06 -7.44
N ALA A 195 -58.42 13.81 -6.34
CA ALA A 195 -59.61 13.90 -5.49
C ALA A 195 -60.81 14.37 -6.32
N GLY A 196 -61.92 13.63 -6.24
CA GLY A 196 -63.10 13.79 -7.09
C GLY A 196 -63.73 15.19 -7.03
N GLY A 197 -64.16 15.67 -8.20
CA GLY A 197 -65.05 16.82 -8.36
C GLY A 197 -66.48 16.55 -7.85
N PRO A 198 -67.35 17.57 -7.74
CA PRO A 198 -68.57 17.49 -6.94
C PRO A 198 -69.60 16.53 -7.54
N ALA A 199 -70.29 15.84 -6.62
CA ALA A 199 -71.23 14.76 -6.89
C ALA A 199 -72.42 15.20 -7.74
N ALA A 200 -72.65 14.50 -8.86
CA ALA A 200 -73.92 14.50 -9.58
C ALA A 200 -74.78 13.31 -9.12
N SER A 201 -76.09 13.56 -9.07
CA SER A 201 -77.16 12.83 -8.39
C SER A 201 -77.45 11.40 -8.89
N ALA A 202 -77.67 10.52 -7.89
CA ALA A 202 -78.60 9.39 -7.81
C ALA A 202 -78.99 8.58 -9.07
N GLY A 203 -78.54 7.32 -9.11
CA GLY A 203 -79.02 6.19 -9.93
C GLY A 203 -78.61 4.85 -9.28
N PRO A 204 -79.30 3.73 -9.53
CA PRO A 204 -79.48 2.65 -8.54
C PRO A 204 -78.22 1.82 -8.27
N SER A 205 -78.16 1.33 -7.03
CA SER A 205 -77.09 0.56 -6.43
C SER A 205 -76.67 -0.68 -7.23
N THR A 206 -75.55 -0.60 -7.92
CA THR A 206 -74.67 -1.75 -8.15
C THR A 206 -73.60 -1.75 -7.05
N PRO A 207 -73.28 -2.88 -6.40
CA PRO A 207 -72.09 -2.94 -5.57
C PRO A 207 -70.87 -2.86 -6.50
N SER A 208 -70.35 -1.65 -6.70
CA SER A 208 -69.04 -1.45 -7.30
C SER A 208 -68.02 -1.95 -6.29
N THR A 209 -67.53 -3.17 -6.48
CA THR A 209 -66.34 -3.67 -5.83
C THR A 209 -65.23 -2.63 -6.05
N PRO A 210 -64.59 -2.09 -5.00
CA PRO A 210 -63.42 -1.26 -5.21
C PRO A 210 -62.38 -2.15 -5.89
N MET A 211 -61.98 -1.79 -7.10
CA MET A 211 -60.81 -2.39 -7.75
C MET A 211 -59.62 -1.97 -6.90
N THR A 212 -59.27 -2.80 -5.91
CA THR A 212 -57.98 -2.71 -5.24
C THR A 212 -56.97 -3.05 -6.33
N THR A 213 -56.47 -2.04 -7.05
CA THR A 213 -55.27 -2.18 -7.86
C THR A 213 -54.18 -2.59 -6.89
N ASN A 214 -53.88 -3.88 -6.88
CA ASN A 214 -52.79 -4.44 -6.10
C ASN A 214 -51.52 -3.78 -6.63
N VAL A 215 -51.05 -2.75 -5.94
CA VAL A 215 -49.83 -2.04 -6.30
C VAL A 215 -48.71 -3.04 -6.12
N LEU A 216 -48.19 -3.58 -7.22
CA LEU A 216 -47.05 -4.47 -7.16
C LEU A 216 -45.86 -3.66 -6.65
N SER A 217 -45.18 -4.18 -5.65
CA SER A 217 -43.90 -3.64 -5.20
C SER A 217 -42.95 -3.53 -6.39
N PRO A 218 -42.15 -2.46 -6.47
CA PRO A 218 -41.20 -2.32 -7.56
C PRO A 218 -40.24 -3.51 -7.59
N PRO A 219 -39.85 -3.99 -8.78
CA PRO A 219 -38.92 -5.09 -8.90
C PRO A 219 -37.57 -4.68 -8.32
N SER A 220 -37.03 -5.50 -7.40
CA SER A 220 -35.64 -5.39 -6.99
C SER A 220 -34.78 -6.23 -7.91
N PHE A 221 -33.72 -5.63 -8.45
CA PHE A 221 -32.69 -6.35 -9.17
C PHE A 221 -31.53 -6.59 -8.22
N SER A 222 -31.29 -7.85 -7.85
CA SER A 222 -30.02 -8.26 -7.27
C SER A 222 -29.12 -8.70 -8.41
N VAL A 223 -28.25 -7.80 -8.87
CA VAL A 223 -27.12 -8.23 -9.70
C VAL A 223 -26.13 -8.88 -8.74
N SER A 224 -25.77 -10.14 -8.97
CA SER A 224 -24.66 -10.76 -8.24
C SER A 224 -23.42 -9.92 -8.52
N GLY A 225 -22.88 -9.28 -7.47
CA GLY A 225 -21.61 -8.57 -7.60
C GLY A 225 -20.53 -9.59 -7.93
N GLY A 226 -19.93 -9.48 -9.10
CA GLY A 226 -18.92 -10.42 -9.56
C GLY A 226 -18.27 -9.99 -10.86
N THR A 227 -17.04 -10.46 -11.05
CA THR A 227 -16.39 -10.57 -12.36
C THR A 227 -17.00 -11.78 -13.07
N HIS A 228 -17.58 -11.58 -14.26
CA HIS A 228 -18.13 -12.67 -15.06
C HIS A 228 -17.01 -13.27 -15.92
N PRO A 229 -16.60 -14.53 -15.71
CA PRO A 229 -15.61 -15.18 -16.58
C PRO A 229 -16.17 -15.27 -18.00
N ILE A 230 -15.29 -15.22 -18.99
CA ILE A 230 -15.70 -15.29 -20.40
C ILE A 230 -16.37 -16.64 -20.75
N ASP A 231 -16.10 -17.68 -19.96
CA ASP A 231 -16.72 -19.01 -20.04
C ASP A 231 -18.22 -19.01 -19.74
N ASP A 232 -18.72 -18.01 -19.01
CA ASP A 232 -20.16 -17.85 -18.76
C ASP A 232 -20.91 -17.34 -20.02
N PHE A 233 -20.18 -16.92 -21.05
CA PHE A 233 -20.76 -16.42 -22.29
C PHE A 233 -20.69 -17.49 -23.39
N PRO A 234 -21.81 -17.84 -24.04
CA PRO A 234 -21.81 -18.81 -25.14
C PRO A 234 -21.11 -18.21 -26.37
N MET A 235 -19.82 -18.49 -26.51
CA MET A 235 -18.97 -18.00 -27.59
C MET A 235 -19.01 -18.89 -28.85
N SER A 236 -20.02 -19.75 -28.99
CA SER A 236 -20.24 -20.50 -30.23
C SER A 236 -20.77 -19.56 -31.32
N VAL A 237 -19.94 -19.26 -32.30
CA VAL A 237 -20.34 -18.62 -33.57
C VAL A 237 -20.92 -19.67 -34.52
#